data_AF-A0A6L6AS68-F1
#
_entry.id   AF-A0A6L6AS68-F1
#
_cell.length_a   1.000
_cell.length_b   1.000
_cell.length_c   1.000
_cell.angle_alpha   90.00
_cell.angle_beta   90.00
_cell.angle_gamma   90.00
#
_symmetry.space_group_name_H-M   'P 1'
#
loop_
_entity.id
_entity.type
_entity.pdbx_description
1 polymer ?
#
loop_
_entity_poly.entity_id
_entity_poly.type
_entity_poly.pdbx_seq_one_letter_code
_entity_poly.pdbx_strand_id
1 'polypeptide(L)'
;MVKTKSKIEEEINAIFSTDRPWVTIVWDDPVNLMTYVTYVFMELFGYTKAKATQLMMQVHTEGKAIVSSGTREEMEHDVARLHEFGLWATLQRSDTGK
;
A
#
# COMPACT_ATOMS: atom_id res chain seq x y z
N MET A 1 -13.44 -17.39 -36.48
CA MET A 1 -14.36 -16.36 -35.94
C MET A 1 -13.55 -15.49 -34.99
N VAL A 2 -13.08 -14.32 -35.45
CA VAL A 2 -12.28 -13.39 -34.63
C VAL A 2 -13.27 -12.47 -33.92
N LYS A 3 -13.39 -12.59 -32.60
CA LYS A 3 -14.15 -11.63 -31.78
C LYS A 3 -13.23 -10.45 -31.50
N THR A 4 -13.24 -9.46 -32.38
CA THR A 4 -12.61 -8.16 -32.12
C THR A 4 -13.50 -7.45 -31.09
N LYS A 5 -13.05 -7.36 -29.83
CA LYS A 5 -13.73 -6.52 -28.82
C LYS A 5 -13.73 -5.08 -29.32
N SER A 6 -14.87 -4.40 -29.18
CA SER A 6 -14.96 -3.01 -29.66
C SER A 6 -14.23 -2.07 -28.70
N LYS A 7 -13.66 -0.98 -29.23
CA LYS A 7 -12.96 0.03 -28.43
C LYS A 7 -13.80 0.58 -27.26
N ILE A 8 -15.13 0.60 -27.44
CA ILE A 8 -16.10 1.00 -26.42
C ILE A 8 -16.17 -0.01 -25.27
N GLU A 9 -16.08 -1.32 -25.55
CA GLU A 9 -16.06 -2.35 -24.51
C GLU A 9 -14.78 -2.31 -23.67
N GLU A 10 -13.65 -1.94 -24.28
CA GLU A 10 -12.38 -1.74 -23.56
C GLU A 10 -12.44 -0.50 -22.66
N GLU A 11 -12.98 0.61 -23.17
CA GLU A 11 -13.18 1.83 -22.39
C GLU A 11 -14.16 1.62 -21.23
N ILE A 12 -15.27 0.90 -21.46
CA ILE A 12 -16.23 0.53 -20.40
C ILE A 12 -15.57 -0.38 -19.36
N ASN A 13 -14.83 -1.41 -19.76
CA ASN A 13 -14.12 -2.26 -18.80
C ASN A 13 -13.06 -1.48 -18.02
N ALA A 14 -12.35 -0.54 -18.63
CA ALA A 14 -11.40 0.32 -17.90
C ALA A 14 -12.10 1.20 -16.86
N ILE A 15 -13.28 1.75 -17.19
CA ILE A 15 -14.11 2.56 -16.28
C ILE A 15 -14.63 1.73 -15.10
N PHE A 16 -15.04 0.49 -15.35
CA PHE A 16 -15.56 -0.42 -14.31
C PHE A 16 -14.49 -1.33 -13.69
N SER A 17 -13.23 -1.23 -14.12
CA SER A 17 -12.16 -2.04 -13.57
C SER A 17 -11.88 -1.61 -12.13
N THR A 18 -12.33 -2.46 -11.20
CA THR A 18 -11.80 -2.57 -9.84
C THR A 18 -10.34 -3.07 -9.84
N ASP A 19 -9.71 -3.23 -11.00
CA ASP A 19 -8.38 -3.83 -11.21
C ASP A 19 -7.21 -3.08 -10.57
N ARG A 20 -7.43 -1.85 -10.06
CA ARG A 20 -6.40 -1.12 -9.33
C ARG A 20 -6.70 -1.17 -7.83
N PRO A 21 -6.03 -2.07 -7.06
CA PRO A 21 -6.19 -2.08 -5.62
C PRO A 21 -5.73 -0.75 -5.03
N TRP A 22 -6.32 -0.38 -3.90
CA TRP A 22 -5.80 0.69 -3.05
C TRP A 22 -4.57 0.17 -2.31
N VAL A 23 -3.67 1.07 -1.96
CA VAL A 23 -2.46 0.75 -1.19
C VAL A 23 -2.32 1.67 0.00
N THR A 24 -1.81 1.10 1.09
CA THR A 24 -1.37 1.84 2.27
C THR A 24 0.13 2.11 2.14
N ILE A 25 0.51 3.38 2.21
CA ILE A 25 1.88 3.85 2.08
C ILE A 25 2.32 4.42 3.42
N VAL A 26 3.46 3.96 3.93
CA VAL A 26 4.14 4.54 5.10
C VAL A 26 5.29 5.42 4.62
N TRP A 27 5.45 6.59 5.23
CA TRP A 27 6.45 7.59 4.88
C TRP A 27 7.56 7.67 5.92
N ASP A 28 8.77 8.05 5.50
CA ASP A 28 9.88 8.29 6.40
C ASP A 28 9.62 9.52 7.27
N ASP A 29 9.95 9.42 8.55
CA ASP A 29 9.78 10.50 9.51
C ASP A 29 10.98 10.58 10.49
N PRO A 30 11.33 11.78 10.99
CA PRO A 30 12.50 11.96 11.85
C PRO A 30 12.25 11.57 13.32
N VAL A 31 11.06 11.10 13.69
CA VAL A 31 10.63 10.90 15.07
C VAL A 31 10.75 9.42 15.47
N ASN A 32 10.29 8.51 14.61
CA ASN A 32 10.21 7.10 14.91
C ASN A 32 11.54 6.37 14.65
N LEU A 33 11.92 5.50 15.59
CA LEU A 33 13.10 4.64 15.44
C LEU A 33 12.81 3.49 14.45
N MET A 34 13.82 3.10 13.66
CA MET A 34 13.77 1.95 12.75
C MET A 34 13.27 0.66 13.43
N THR A 35 13.71 0.40 14.66
CA THR A 35 13.31 -0.76 15.45
C THR A 35 11.83 -0.72 15.81
N TYR A 36 11.29 0.46 16.09
CA TYR A 36 9.88 0.67 16.37
C TYR A 36 9.03 0.49 15.11
N VAL A 37 9.42 1.10 13.98
CA VAL A 37 8.71 0.90 12.69
C VAL A 37 8.68 -0.58 12.30
N THR A 38 9.79 -1.30 12.47
CA THR A 38 9.85 -2.75 12.23
C THR A 38 8.86 -3.50 13.13
N TYR A 39 8.79 -3.16 14.42
CA TYR A 39 7.84 -3.76 15.35
C TYR A 39 6.39 -3.51 14.93
N VAL A 40 6.04 -2.28 14.56
CA VAL A 40 4.68 -1.93 14.13
C VAL A 40 4.27 -2.72 12.88
N PHE A 41 5.19 -2.92 11.93
CA PHE A 41 4.90 -3.75 10.75
C PHE A 41 4.67 -5.22 11.09
N MET A 42 5.35 -5.75 12.10
CA MET A 42 5.09 -7.10 12.59
C MET A 42 3.73 -7.19 13.28
N GLU A 43 3.41 -6.21 14.14
CA GLU A 43 2.19 -6.20 14.94
C GLU A 43 0.93 -6.01 14.10
N LEU A 44 0.92 -5.02 13.18
CA LEU A 44 -0.29 -4.65 12.43
C LEU A 44 -0.57 -5.55 11.23
N PHE A 45 0.47 -6.10 10.60
CA PHE A 45 0.38 -6.86 9.34
C PHE A 45 0.82 -8.32 9.48
N GLY A 46 1.27 -8.75 10.65
CA GLY A 46 1.71 -10.12 10.88
C GLY A 46 2.98 -10.49 10.10
N TYR A 47 3.76 -9.51 9.65
CA TYR A 47 4.96 -9.77 8.88
C TYR A 47 6.05 -10.42 9.71
N THR A 48 6.83 -11.30 9.08
CA THR A 48 8.05 -11.81 9.69
C THR A 48 9.01 -10.64 9.94
N LYS A 49 9.86 -10.76 10.96
CA LYS A 49 10.90 -9.76 11.25
C LYS A 49 11.72 -9.40 10.01
N ALA A 50 12.08 -10.40 9.19
CA ALA A 50 12.83 -10.17 7.96
C ALA A 50 12.08 -9.28 6.96
N LYS A 51 10.79 -9.55 6.71
CA LYS A 51 9.98 -8.73 5.79
C LYS A 51 9.72 -7.33 6.35
N ALA A 52 9.42 -7.23 7.65
CA ALA A 52 9.23 -5.96 8.34
C ALA A 52 10.49 -5.09 8.28
N THR A 53 11.67 -5.67 8.51
CA THR A 53 12.95 -4.96 8.38
C THR A 53 13.20 -4.51 6.95
N GLN A 54 12.88 -5.33 5.95
CA GLN A 54 13.01 -4.92 4.54
C GLN A 54 12.13 -3.71 4.20
N LEU A 55 10.86 -3.73 4.60
CA LEU A 55 9.94 -2.61 4.37
C LEU A 55 10.37 -1.35 5.14
N MET A 56 10.82 -1.50 6.38
CA MET A 56 11.34 -0.39 7.17
C MET A 56 12.57 0.23 6.49
N MET A 57 13.50 -0.58 5.99
CA MET A 57 14.65 -0.06 5.25
C MET A 57 14.20 0.66 3.99
N GLN A 58 13.18 0.17 3.29
CA GLN A 58 12.61 0.85 2.14
C GLN A 58 12.05 2.24 2.52
N VAL A 59 11.30 2.34 3.63
CA VAL A 59 10.86 3.64 4.17
C VAL A 59 12.06 4.56 4.36
N HIS A 60 13.08 4.11 5.07
CA HIS A 60 14.25 4.93 5.40
C HIS A 60 15.07 5.37 4.17
N THR A 61 15.27 4.50 3.18
CA THR A 61 16.15 4.79 2.05
C THR A 61 15.42 5.41 0.86
N GLU A 62 14.15 5.07 0.65
CA GLU A 62 13.34 5.53 -0.49
C GLU A 62 12.33 6.61 -0.10
N GLY A 63 12.24 6.94 1.20
CA GLY A 63 11.31 7.90 1.77
C GLY A 63 9.88 7.35 1.98
N LYS A 64 9.59 6.14 1.49
CA LYS A 64 8.29 5.49 1.64
C LYS A 64 8.32 3.99 1.34
N ALA A 65 7.31 3.26 1.80
CA ALA A 65 7.04 1.89 1.38
C ALA A 65 5.53 1.62 1.27
N ILE A 66 5.14 0.77 0.31
CA ILE A 66 3.80 0.18 0.29
C ILE A 66 3.79 -0.98 1.29
N VAL A 67 2.91 -0.91 2.28
CA VAL A 67 2.84 -1.90 3.37
C VAL A 67 1.62 -2.81 3.30
N SER A 68 0.57 -2.42 2.58
CA SER A 68 -0.58 -3.30 2.29
C SER A 68 -1.29 -2.85 1.01
N SER A 69 -2.09 -3.76 0.44
CA SER A 69 -2.93 -3.50 -0.74
C SER A 69 -4.27 -4.22 -0.63
N GLY A 70 -5.38 -3.58 -1.02
CA GLY A 70 -6.71 -4.18 -0.89
C GLY A 70 -7.84 -3.27 -1.37
N THR A 71 -9.03 -3.46 -0.79
CA THR A 71 -10.16 -2.53 -1.00
C THR A 71 -9.85 -1.17 -0.39
N ARG A 72 -10.64 -0.16 -0.74
CA ARG A 72 -10.43 1.18 -0.18
C ARG A 72 -10.61 1.16 1.35
N GLU A 73 -11.63 0.46 1.81
CA GLU A 73 -12.04 0.36 3.20
C GLU A 73 -10.98 -0.35 4.04
N GLU A 74 -10.38 -1.44 3.53
CA GLU A 74 -9.27 -2.14 4.19
C GLU A 74 -8.06 -1.22 4.37
N MET A 75 -7.72 -0.45 3.34
CA MET A 75 -6.56 0.44 3.38
C MET A 75 -6.80 1.69 4.24
N GLU A 76 -8.03 2.23 4.27
CA GLU A 76 -8.41 3.30 5.20
C GLU A 76 -8.28 2.83 6.66
N HIS A 77 -8.70 1.58 6.94
CA HIS A 77 -8.52 0.97 8.26
C HIS A 77 -7.04 0.79 8.63
N ASP A 78 -6.20 0.35 7.68
CA ASP A 78 -4.76 0.21 7.90
C ASP A 78 -4.07 1.55 8.19
N VAL A 79 -4.41 2.61 7.44
CA VAL A 79 -3.92 3.97 7.67
C VAL A 79 -4.29 4.45 9.08
N ALA A 80 -5.53 4.24 9.50
CA ALA A 80 -5.98 4.63 10.84
C ALA A 80 -5.17 3.92 11.94
N ARG A 81 -4.98 2.60 11.83
CA ARG A 81 -4.15 1.82 12.77
C ARG A 81 -2.70 2.33 12.79
N LEU A 82 -2.11 2.63 11.65
CA LEU A 82 -0.74 3.18 11.58
C LEU A 82 -0.64 4.54 12.29
N HIS A 83 -1.63 5.42 12.11
CA HIS A 83 -1.69 6.72 12.80
C HIS A 83 -1.83 6.55 14.32
N GLU A 84 -2.61 5.57 14.80
CA GLU A 84 -2.72 5.24 16.23
C GLU A 84 -1.37 4.79 16.82
N PHE A 85 -0.52 4.14 16.02
CA PHE A 85 0.85 3.78 16.39
C PHE A 85 1.86 4.92 16.19
N GLY A 86 1.42 6.09 15.71
CA GLY A 86 2.27 7.28 15.52
C GLY A 86 3.08 7.29 14.22
N LEU A 87 2.77 6.41 13.26
CA LEU A 87 3.45 6.36 11.97
C LEU A 87 2.71 7.22 10.95
N TRP A 88 3.43 7.97 10.13
CA TRP A 88 2.82 8.70 9.03
C TRP A 88 2.49 7.76 7.87
N ALA A 89 1.19 7.63 7.58
CA ALA A 89 0.69 6.84 6.46
C ALA A 89 -0.34 7.57 5.60
N THR A 90 -0.47 7.17 4.33
CA THR A 90 -1.47 7.65 3.38
C THR A 90 -2.05 6.53 2.52
N LEU A 91 -3.26 6.76 2.01
CA LEU A 91 -3.95 5.91 1.05
C LEU A 91 -3.69 6.40 -0.40
N GLN A 92 -3.42 5.49 -1.34
CA GLN A 92 -3.35 5.80 -2.78
C GLN A 92 -3.99 4.70 -3.63
N ARG A 93 -4.60 5.02 -4.78
CA ARG A 93 -4.89 4.00 -5.80
C ARG A 93 -3.56 3.54 -6.41
N SER A 94 -3.35 2.23 -6.51
CA SER A 94 -2.12 1.74 -7.16
C SER A 94 -2.12 2.14 -8.64
N ASP A 95 -1.10 2.90 -9.04
CA ASP A 95 -0.82 3.19 -10.44
C ASP A 95 0.10 2.11 -11.01
N THR A 96 -0.30 0.84 -10.89
CA THR A 96 0.40 -0.28 -11.54
C THR A 96 0.16 -0.21 -13.04
N GLY A 97 0.79 0.78 -13.65
CA GLY A 97 0.90 1.05 -15.06
C GLY A 97 2.34 1.43 -15.36
N LYS A 98 3.27 0.54 -14.99
CA LYS A 98 4.63 0.40 -15.50
C LYS A 98 5.06 -1.05 -15.39
#